data_AF-A0A2E8A5J1-F1
#
_entry.id   AF-A0A2E8A5J1-F1
#
_cell.length_a   1.000
_cell.length_b   1.000
_cell.length_c   1.000
_cell.angle_alpha   90.00
_cell.angle_beta   90.00
_cell.angle_gamma   90.00
#
_symmetry.space_group_name_H-M   'P 1'
#
loop_
_entity.id
_entity.type
_entity.pdbx_description
1 polymer ?
#
loop_
_entity_poly.entity_id
_entity_poly.type
_entity_poly.pdbx_seq_one_letter_code
_entity_poly.pdbx_strand_id
1 'polypeptide(L)'
;MSVIVFPNSSLSSIACAQFLLDGKPSLSIHLISNSFEVGLMNEAPGIISVDQWPLVRPHWLSDHGLDAPEGDSTAIRASWLTKSMAISLSERGATFHTGSRILETNEESKTMLISIPGEETSKTIHYDAIIDMPNSTPKTEWRGAVSSEVPDWAESSGRRTDGTYEFWWTGTEEPDNAIQTMSWVGGSPSTALLDAISEASRASDTILMGSMPA
;
A
#
# COMPACT_ATOMS: atom_id res chain seq x y z
N MET A 1 -25.44 -3.65 -6.41
CA MET A 1 -23.97 -3.70 -6.51
C MET A 1 -23.47 -2.65 -5.55
N SER A 2 -22.92 -3.05 -4.41
CA SER A 2 -22.52 -2.10 -3.37
C SER A 2 -21.21 -1.40 -3.77
N VAL A 3 -21.15 -0.09 -3.57
CA VAL A 3 -20.02 0.77 -3.90
C VAL A 3 -19.21 1.07 -2.65
N ILE A 4 -17.93 0.71 -2.67
CA ILE A 4 -16.99 0.86 -1.58
C ILE A 4 -15.91 1.85 -1.98
N VAL A 5 -15.65 2.83 -1.12
CA VAL A 5 -14.65 3.86 -1.38
C VAL A 5 -13.54 3.78 -0.34
N PHE A 6 -12.29 3.72 -0.81
CA PHE A 6 -11.09 3.89 0.00
C PHE A 6 -10.51 5.29 -0.24
N PRO A 7 -10.26 6.11 0.80
CA PRO A 7 -9.79 7.48 0.66
C PRO A 7 -8.27 7.59 0.43
N ASN A 8 -7.61 6.46 0.14
CA ASN A 8 -6.21 6.38 -0.24
C ASN A 8 -5.96 5.10 -1.05
N SER A 9 -4.73 4.95 -1.56
CA SER A 9 -4.26 3.74 -2.26
C SER A 9 -3.01 3.16 -1.57
N SER A 10 -3.01 3.12 -0.24
CA SER A 10 -1.96 2.45 0.53
C SER A 10 -1.97 0.93 0.26
N LEU A 11 -0.87 0.25 0.63
CA LEU A 11 -0.79 -1.21 0.57
C LEU A 11 -1.92 -1.87 1.38
N SER A 12 -2.24 -1.35 2.57
CA SER A 12 -3.33 -1.87 3.40
C SER A 12 -4.71 -1.69 2.76
N SER A 13 -4.98 -0.54 2.12
CA SER A 13 -6.23 -0.30 1.39
C SER A 13 -6.37 -1.21 0.17
N ILE A 14 -5.30 -1.38 -0.60
CA ILE A 14 -5.26 -2.28 -1.76
C ILE A 14 -5.44 -3.73 -1.32
N ALA A 15 -4.73 -4.19 -0.28
CA ALA A 15 -4.88 -5.53 0.26
C ALA A 15 -6.30 -5.78 0.80
N CYS A 16 -6.89 -4.79 1.48
CA CYS A 16 -8.26 -4.90 2.01
C CYS A 16 -9.27 -5.04 0.87
N ALA A 17 -9.14 -4.22 -0.18
CA ALA A 17 -9.95 -4.33 -1.39
C ALA A 17 -9.80 -5.71 -2.07
N GLN A 18 -8.59 -6.26 -2.14
CA GLN A 18 -8.37 -7.61 -2.68
C GLN A 18 -9.08 -8.69 -1.85
N PHE A 19 -9.01 -8.63 -0.51
CA PHE A 19 -9.76 -9.52 0.38
C PHE A 19 -11.28 -9.39 0.18
N LEU A 20 -11.79 -8.16 0.07
CA LEU A 20 -13.21 -7.92 -0.15
C LEU A 20 -13.70 -8.50 -1.48
N LEU A 21 -12.93 -8.35 -2.57
CA LEU A 21 -13.30 -8.95 -3.86
C LEU A 21 -13.15 -10.48 -3.87
N ASP A 22 -12.23 -11.05 -3.08
CA ASP A 22 -12.16 -12.51 -2.89
C ASP A 22 -13.41 -13.03 -2.18
N GLY A 23 -13.95 -12.30 -1.20
CA GLY A 23 -15.17 -12.68 -0.47
C GLY A 23 -16.48 -12.31 -1.18
N LYS A 24 -16.51 -11.19 -1.90
CA LYS A 24 -17.68 -10.64 -2.60
C LYS A 24 -17.25 -10.01 -3.94
N PRO A 25 -17.14 -10.81 -5.02
CA PRO A 25 -16.67 -10.33 -6.33
C PRO A 25 -17.56 -9.28 -6.99
N SER A 26 -18.80 -9.10 -6.53
CA SER A 26 -19.77 -8.16 -7.10
C SER A 26 -19.68 -6.73 -6.53
N LEU A 27 -18.65 -6.41 -5.73
CA LEU A 27 -18.46 -5.06 -5.18
C LEU A 27 -17.86 -4.11 -6.23
N SER A 28 -18.31 -2.86 -6.23
CA SER A 28 -17.69 -1.78 -7.00
C SER A 28 -16.71 -1.05 -6.08
N ILE A 29 -15.40 -1.19 -6.32
CA ILE A 29 -14.37 -0.58 -5.47
C ILE A 29 -13.78 0.65 -6.16
N HIS A 30 -13.73 1.76 -5.41
CA HIS A 30 -13.01 2.97 -5.79
C HIS A 30 -11.91 3.26 -4.78
N LEU A 31 -10.69 3.52 -5.26
CA LEU A 31 -9.59 4.03 -4.45
C LEU A 31 -9.27 5.45 -4.93
N ILE A 32 -9.18 6.39 -4.01
CA ILE A 32 -9.01 7.82 -4.33
C ILE A 32 -7.73 8.27 -3.68
N SER A 33 -6.76 8.76 -4.45
CA SER A 33 -5.45 9.14 -3.93
C SER A 33 -4.94 10.43 -4.54
N ASN A 34 -4.36 11.28 -3.69
CA ASN A 34 -3.68 12.50 -4.13
C ASN A 34 -2.42 12.23 -4.96
N SER A 35 -1.78 11.07 -4.79
CA SER A 35 -0.63 10.67 -5.61
C SER A 35 -1.06 10.41 -7.04
N PHE A 36 -0.27 10.89 -8.01
CA PHE A 36 -0.52 10.67 -9.44
C PHE A 36 -0.34 9.21 -9.89
N GLU A 37 0.38 8.42 -9.11
CA GLU A 37 0.62 7.00 -9.35
C GLU A 37 0.64 6.24 -8.02
N VAL A 38 0.16 5.00 -8.05
CA VAL A 38 0.19 4.11 -6.88
C VAL A 38 1.61 3.61 -6.65
N GLY A 39 2.08 3.71 -5.41
CA GLY A 39 3.47 3.41 -5.06
C GLY A 39 4.46 4.51 -5.46
N LEU A 40 3.99 5.65 -5.98
CA LEU A 40 4.83 6.81 -6.28
C LEU A 40 5.00 7.70 -5.04
N MET A 41 6.26 8.07 -4.76
CA MET A 41 6.74 8.83 -3.60
C MET A 41 6.68 8.07 -2.27
N ASN A 42 7.71 8.28 -1.43
CA ASN A 42 7.86 7.71 -0.09
C ASN A 42 7.80 6.17 -0.07
N GLU A 43 8.90 5.55 -0.51
CA GLU A 43 9.11 4.10 -0.42
C GLU A 43 8.98 3.65 1.04
N ALA A 44 8.06 2.73 1.30
CA ALA A 44 7.94 2.08 2.60
C ALA A 44 8.98 0.95 2.74
N PRO A 45 9.26 0.47 3.96
CA PRO A 45 10.15 -0.66 4.16
C PRO A 45 9.68 -1.90 3.38
N GLY A 46 10.60 -2.46 2.60
CA GLY A 46 10.41 -3.66 1.80
C GLY A 46 11.09 -4.90 2.36
N ILE A 47 11.53 -4.84 3.62
CA ILE A 47 12.23 -5.94 4.29
C ILE A 47 11.25 -7.09 4.58
N ILE A 48 11.69 -8.30 4.29
CA ILE A 48 10.93 -9.54 4.46
C ILE A 48 11.81 -10.63 5.08
N SER A 49 11.19 -11.57 5.79
CA SER A 49 11.89 -12.82 6.16
C SER A 49 11.78 -13.83 5.01
N VAL A 50 12.83 -14.62 4.78
CA VAL A 50 12.89 -15.59 3.66
C VAL A 50 11.74 -16.60 3.70
N ASP A 51 11.29 -16.97 4.90
CA ASP A 51 10.19 -17.89 5.16
C ASP A 51 8.79 -17.27 5.00
N GLN A 52 8.70 -15.97 4.74
CA GLN A 52 7.43 -15.22 4.60
C GLN A 52 7.00 -15.01 3.15
N TRP A 53 7.81 -15.40 2.16
CA TRP A 53 7.46 -15.26 0.75
C TRP A 53 6.70 -16.50 0.20
N PRO A 54 5.60 -16.33 -0.58
CA PRO A 54 4.98 -15.07 -0.98
C PRO A 54 4.16 -14.42 0.15
N LEU A 55 4.22 -13.09 0.25
CA LEU A 55 3.49 -12.32 1.27
C LEU A 55 1.97 -12.30 1.04
N VAL A 56 1.55 -12.49 -0.21
CA VAL A 56 0.16 -12.37 -0.66
C VAL A 56 -0.21 -13.50 -1.61
N ARG A 57 -1.50 -13.64 -1.89
CA ARG A 57 -2.01 -14.67 -2.82
C ARG A 57 -1.46 -14.40 -4.23
N PRO A 58 -1.02 -15.41 -4.98
CA PRO A 58 -0.41 -15.19 -6.30
C PRO A 58 -1.29 -14.39 -7.27
N HIS A 59 -2.62 -14.59 -7.26
CA HIS A 59 -3.54 -13.85 -8.14
C HIS A 59 -3.72 -12.38 -7.77
N TRP A 60 -3.16 -11.94 -6.64
CA TRP A 60 -3.13 -10.52 -6.27
C TRP A 60 -1.94 -9.79 -6.87
N LEU A 61 -1.01 -10.49 -7.52
CA LEU A 61 0.15 -9.91 -8.17
C LEU A 61 -0.09 -9.87 -9.68
N SER A 62 0.28 -8.77 -10.31
CA SER A 62 0.41 -8.71 -11.76
C SER A 62 1.58 -9.57 -12.24
N ASP A 63 1.50 -10.07 -13.47
CA ASP A 63 2.58 -10.84 -14.10
C ASP A 63 3.86 -10.02 -14.38
N HIS A 64 3.84 -8.71 -14.09
CA HIS A 64 4.90 -7.78 -14.44
C HIS A 64 5.23 -6.84 -13.27
N GLY A 65 6.50 -6.45 -13.19
CA GLY A 65 6.96 -5.27 -12.42
C GLY A 65 7.32 -5.52 -10.96
N LEU A 66 7.27 -6.76 -10.47
CA LEU A 66 7.75 -7.14 -9.14
C LEU A 66 8.81 -8.24 -9.27
N ASP A 67 10.04 -7.92 -8.89
CA ASP A 67 11.09 -8.92 -8.77
C ASP A 67 10.83 -9.74 -7.50
N ALA A 68 10.60 -11.04 -7.67
CA ALA A 68 10.49 -11.94 -6.54
C ALA A 68 11.85 -12.03 -5.81
N PRO A 69 11.85 -12.23 -4.49
CA PRO A 69 13.06 -12.56 -3.76
C PRO A 69 13.68 -13.86 -4.31
N GLU A 70 14.98 -13.83 -4.56
CA GLU A 70 15.74 -15.01 -5.00
C GLU A 70 16.88 -15.32 -4.02
N GLY A 71 17.18 -16.61 -3.83
CA GLY A 71 18.30 -17.05 -2.99
C GLY A 71 18.16 -16.61 -1.53
N ASP A 72 19.10 -15.80 -1.06
CA ASP A 72 19.16 -15.24 0.29
C ASP A 72 18.63 -13.79 0.37
N SER A 73 17.89 -13.32 -0.65
CA SER A 73 17.30 -11.99 -0.65
C SER A 73 16.26 -11.84 0.47
N THR A 74 16.36 -10.74 1.21
CA THR A 74 15.53 -10.40 2.37
C THR A 74 14.86 -9.03 2.24
N ALA A 75 14.89 -8.44 1.05
CA ALA A 75 14.16 -7.22 0.75
C ALA A 75 13.64 -7.21 -0.69
N ILE A 76 12.49 -6.57 -0.87
CA ILE A 76 11.90 -6.21 -2.15
C ILE A 76 11.66 -4.70 -2.19
N ARG A 77 11.25 -4.15 -3.33
CA ARG A 77 10.75 -2.78 -3.40
C ARG A 77 9.27 -2.77 -3.01
N ALA A 78 8.94 -2.18 -1.87
CA ALA A 78 7.56 -2.11 -1.37
C ALA A 78 6.63 -1.37 -2.34
N SER A 79 7.13 -0.34 -3.02
CA SER A 79 6.42 0.40 -4.07
C SER A 79 6.06 -0.51 -5.25
N TRP A 80 6.96 -1.41 -5.63
CA TRP A 80 6.73 -2.35 -6.74
C TRP A 80 5.74 -3.43 -6.35
N LEU A 81 5.78 -3.94 -5.11
CA LEU A 81 4.72 -4.82 -4.59
C LEU A 81 3.36 -4.13 -4.64
N THR A 82 3.30 -2.90 -4.12
CA THR A 82 2.06 -2.11 -4.06
C THR A 82 1.50 -1.86 -5.47
N LYS A 83 2.37 -1.53 -6.43
CA LYS A 83 2.00 -1.31 -7.82
C LYS A 83 1.51 -2.58 -8.50
N SER A 84 2.21 -3.71 -8.29
CA SER A 84 1.80 -5.01 -8.81
C SER A 84 0.41 -5.41 -8.28
N MET A 85 0.17 -5.18 -6.98
CA MET A 85 -1.13 -5.42 -6.36
C MET A 85 -2.23 -4.50 -6.88
N ALA A 86 -1.92 -3.23 -7.17
CA ALA A 86 -2.86 -2.28 -7.72
C ALA A 86 -3.27 -2.63 -9.15
N ILE A 87 -2.33 -3.09 -9.98
CA ILE A 87 -2.59 -3.54 -11.35
C ILE A 87 -3.56 -4.72 -11.33
N SER A 88 -3.24 -5.77 -10.57
CA SER A 88 -4.13 -6.93 -10.40
C SER A 88 -5.52 -6.51 -9.87
N LEU A 89 -5.57 -5.61 -8.88
CA LEU A 89 -6.84 -5.12 -8.34
C LEU A 89 -7.67 -4.36 -9.40
N SER A 90 -7.02 -3.60 -10.27
CA SER A 90 -7.68 -2.89 -11.37
C SER A 90 -8.20 -3.85 -12.44
N GLU A 91 -7.45 -4.89 -12.78
CA GLU A 91 -7.89 -5.96 -13.70
C GLU A 91 -9.12 -6.71 -13.17
N ARG A 92 -9.28 -6.76 -11.85
CA ARG A 92 -10.47 -7.30 -11.17
C ARG A 92 -11.66 -6.32 -11.11
N GLY A 93 -11.54 -5.14 -11.71
CA GLY A 93 -12.62 -4.16 -11.87
C GLY A 93 -12.62 -3.00 -10.89
N ALA A 94 -11.60 -2.86 -10.02
CA ALA A 94 -11.49 -1.68 -9.17
C ALA A 94 -11.09 -0.44 -9.98
N THR A 95 -11.62 0.71 -9.57
CA THR A 95 -11.30 2.02 -10.19
C THR A 95 -10.37 2.83 -9.30
N PHE A 96 -9.22 3.23 -9.82
CA PHE A 96 -8.29 4.15 -9.16
C PHE A 96 -8.50 5.57 -9.68
N HIS A 97 -8.73 6.52 -8.77
CA HIS A 97 -8.76 7.95 -9.05
C HIS A 97 -7.46 8.58 -8.52
N THR A 98 -6.39 8.46 -9.30
CA THR A 98 -5.08 9.04 -8.94
C THR A 98 -5.02 10.54 -9.22
N GLY A 99 -4.14 11.26 -8.52
CA GLY A 99 -4.06 12.72 -8.50
C GLY A 99 -5.32 13.42 -7.98
N SER A 100 -6.33 12.66 -7.55
CA SER A 100 -7.66 13.15 -7.20
C SER A 100 -7.73 13.45 -5.70
N ARG A 101 -8.47 14.48 -5.32
CA ARG A 101 -8.64 14.90 -3.93
C ARG A 101 -10.09 14.79 -3.55
N ILE A 102 -10.37 14.29 -2.34
CA ILE A 102 -11.71 14.35 -1.76
C ILE A 102 -11.94 15.80 -1.31
N LEU A 103 -12.98 16.43 -1.86
CA LEU A 103 -13.36 17.81 -1.56
C LEU A 103 -14.42 17.85 -0.46
N GLU A 104 -15.40 16.96 -0.53
CA GLU A 104 -16.52 16.89 0.41
C GLU A 104 -17.04 15.45 0.50
N THR A 105 -17.48 15.07 1.70
CA THR A 105 -18.16 13.80 1.96
C THR A 105 -19.48 14.10 2.67
N ASN A 106 -20.60 13.66 2.09
CA ASN A 106 -21.93 13.80 2.66
C ASN A 106 -22.47 12.41 3.05
N GLU A 107 -22.58 12.18 4.36
CA GLU A 107 -23.03 10.90 4.92
C GLU A 107 -24.53 10.66 4.76
N GLU A 108 -25.36 11.71 4.73
CA GLU A 108 -26.81 11.62 4.61
C GLU A 108 -27.22 11.21 3.20
N SER A 109 -26.68 11.91 2.18
CA SER A 109 -26.95 11.59 0.77
C SER A 109 -26.04 10.49 0.22
N LYS A 110 -25.08 10.01 1.01
CA LYS A 110 -24.12 8.98 0.62
C LYS A 110 -23.36 9.34 -0.65
N THR A 111 -22.87 10.57 -0.69
CA THR A 111 -22.15 11.13 -1.85
C THR A 111 -20.79 11.69 -1.45
N MET A 112 -19.79 11.47 -2.30
CA MET A 112 -18.46 12.03 -2.16
C MET A 112 -18.12 12.85 -3.40
N LEU A 113 -17.68 14.09 -3.19
CA LEU A 113 -17.23 14.98 -4.24
C LEU A 113 -15.70 14.91 -4.35
N ILE A 114 -15.19 14.64 -5.54
CA ILE A 114 -13.75 14.59 -5.81
C ILE A 114 -13.33 15.54 -6.92
N SER A 115 -12.11 16.07 -6.82
CA SER A 115 -11.45 16.76 -7.94
C SER A 115 -10.74 15.76 -8.84
N ILE A 116 -10.78 15.95 -10.15
CA ILE A 116 -10.01 15.15 -11.11
C ILE A 116 -8.86 16.00 -11.67
N PRO A 117 -7.62 15.49 -11.74
CA PRO A 117 -6.52 16.21 -12.38
C PRO A 117 -6.84 16.66 -13.80
N GLY A 118 -6.57 17.92 -14.11
CA GLY A 118 -6.73 18.45 -15.46
C GLY A 118 -8.17 18.79 -15.85
N GLU A 119 -9.15 18.59 -14.96
CA GLU A 119 -10.52 19.05 -15.14
C GLU A 119 -10.84 20.22 -14.20
N GLU A 120 -11.55 21.23 -14.69
CA GLU A 120 -12.12 22.27 -13.83
C GLU A 120 -13.35 21.76 -13.05
N THR A 121 -13.91 20.63 -13.47
CA THR A 121 -15.11 20.03 -12.89
C THR A 121 -14.76 18.99 -11.84
N SER A 122 -15.60 18.93 -10.79
CA SER A 122 -15.59 17.86 -9.81
C SER A 122 -16.51 16.71 -10.22
N LYS A 123 -16.23 15.52 -9.70
CA LYS A 123 -17.02 14.30 -9.91
C LYS A 123 -17.67 13.87 -8.60
N THR A 124 -18.95 13.50 -8.66
CA THR A 124 -19.67 12.93 -7.52
C THR A 124 -19.67 11.40 -7.62
N ILE A 125 -19.29 10.74 -6.53
CA ILE A 125 -19.38 9.28 -6.35
C ILE A 125 -20.46 9.00 -5.31
N HIS A 126 -21.44 8.17 -5.66
CA HIS A 126 -22.39 7.61 -4.69
C HIS A 126 -21.77 6.36 -4.07
N TYR A 127 -21.77 6.25 -2.74
CA TYR A 127 -21.09 5.17 -2.02
C TYR A 127 -22.01 4.51 -0.99
N ASP A 128 -21.81 3.23 -0.71
CA ASP A 128 -22.49 2.54 0.39
C ASP A 128 -21.66 2.56 1.67
N ALA A 129 -20.34 2.41 1.52
CA ALA A 129 -19.39 2.52 2.64
C ALA A 129 -18.07 3.16 2.22
N ILE A 130 -17.49 3.89 3.17
CA ILE A 130 -16.12 4.38 3.11
C ILE A 130 -15.29 3.54 4.08
N ILE A 131 -14.18 2.98 3.60
CA ILE A 131 -13.22 2.25 4.42
C ILE A 131 -11.94 3.06 4.46
N ASP A 132 -11.68 3.68 5.59
CA ASP A 132 -10.40 4.31 5.88
C ASP A 132 -9.55 3.34 6.70
N MET A 133 -8.47 2.84 6.08
CA MET A 133 -7.57 1.93 6.76
C MET A 133 -6.77 2.71 7.82
N PRO A 134 -6.70 2.22 9.07
CA PRO A 134 -5.92 2.91 10.09
C PRO A 134 -4.46 3.01 9.66
N ASN A 135 -3.82 4.13 10.00
CA ASN A 135 -2.37 4.19 10.00
C ASN A 135 -1.90 3.59 11.32
N SER A 136 -1.30 2.39 11.27
CA SER A 136 -0.81 1.68 12.45
C SER A 136 0.13 2.56 13.29
N THR A 137 -0.20 2.74 14.58
CA THR A 137 0.70 3.28 15.61
C THR A 137 1.61 2.16 16.14
N PRO A 138 2.94 2.36 16.21
CA PRO A 138 3.60 3.58 16.66
C PRO A 138 4.10 4.52 15.55
N LYS A 139 4.26 5.79 15.91
CA LYS A 139 4.73 6.89 15.03
C LYS A 139 6.26 7.05 15.08
N THR A 140 7.01 5.95 14.96
CA THR A 140 8.47 6.10 14.84
C THR A 140 8.77 6.65 13.46
N GLU A 141 9.49 7.77 13.40
CA GLU A 141 10.00 8.30 12.16
C GLU A 141 11.31 7.57 11.84
N TRP A 142 11.31 6.87 10.71
CA TRP A 142 12.45 6.14 10.19
C TRP A 142 13.02 6.88 8.99
N ARG A 143 14.35 6.95 8.96
CA ARG A 143 15.13 7.30 7.78
C ARG A 143 15.55 5.99 7.10
N GLY A 144 15.49 5.98 5.79
CA GLY A 144 15.83 4.81 4.98
C GLY A 144 16.78 5.17 3.86
N ALA A 145 17.55 4.20 3.40
CA ALA A 145 18.37 4.35 2.21
C ALA A 145 18.59 3.04 1.49
N VAL A 146 19.01 3.17 0.23
CA VAL A 146 19.43 2.08 -0.63
C VAL A 146 20.88 2.30 -1.02
N SER A 147 21.74 1.31 -0.85
CA SER A 147 23.17 1.38 -1.15
C SER A 147 23.73 0.02 -1.59
N SER A 148 25.00 -0.03 -1.95
CA SER A 148 25.73 -1.28 -2.19
C SER A 148 26.21 -1.98 -0.91
N GLU A 149 26.23 -1.29 0.23
CA GLU A 149 26.77 -1.78 1.50
C GLU A 149 25.94 -1.27 2.69
N VAL A 150 25.73 -2.12 3.69
CA VAL A 150 24.99 -1.75 4.90
C VAL A 150 25.93 -1.13 5.92
N PRO A 151 25.65 0.09 6.42
CA PRO A 151 26.42 0.68 7.51
C PRO A 151 26.23 -0.08 8.84
N ASP A 152 27.26 -0.10 9.69
CA ASP A 152 27.22 -0.78 11.00
C ASP A 152 26.19 -0.19 11.98
N TRP A 153 25.76 1.07 11.75
CA TRP A 153 24.76 1.76 12.56
C TRP A 153 23.32 1.53 12.08
N ALA A 154 23.10 0.79 10.99
CA ALA A 154 21.75 0.47 10.52
C ALA A 154 21.02 -0.40 11.55
N GLU A 155 19.77 -0.06 11.86
CA GLU A 155 18.95 -0.80 12.84
C GLU A 155 18.20 -1.98 12.20
N SER A 156 17.84 -1.83 10.93
CA SER A 156 17.21 -2.88 10.14
C SER A 156 17.72 -2.81 8.71
N SER A 157 17.95 -3.96 8.08
CA SER A 157 18.38 -4.03 6.69
C SER A 157 17.90 -5.29 5.99
N GLY A 158 17.87 -5.26 4.68
CA GLY A 158 17.60 -6.42 3.85
C GLY A 158 18.28 -6.32 2.49
N ARG A 159 18.65 -7.47 1.95
CA ARG A 159 19.33 -7.59 0.66
C ARG A 159 18.30 -7.75 -0.45
N ARG A 160 18.39 -6.91 -1.49
CA ARG A 160 17.53 -6.98 -2.68
C ARG A 160 18.15 -7.92 -3.72
N THR A 161 17.29 -8.45 -4.60
CA THR A 161 17.70 -9.34 -5.71
C THR A 161 18.71 -8.69 -6.66
N ASP A 162 18.66 -7.36 -6.82
CA ASP A 162 19.62 -6.58 -7.63
C ASP A 162 21.02 -6.43 -6.98
N GLY A 163 21.21 -7.01 -5.79
CA GLY A 163 22.45 -6.98 -5.02
C GLY A 163 22.64 -5.72 -4.17
N THR A 164 21.72 -4.75 -4.24
CA THR A 164 21.70 -3.60 -3.33
C THR A 164 21.09 -3.98 -1.98
N TYR A 165 21.29 -3.11 -1.00
CA TYR A 165 20.71 -3.24 0.33
C TYR A 165 19.77 -2.07 0.59
N GLU A 166 18.64 -2.39 1.19
CA GLU A 166 17.78 -1.43 1.84
C GLU A 166 18.06 -1.46 3.34
N PHE A 167 18.12 -0.30 3.99
CA PHE A 167 18.30 -0.22 5.42
C PHE A 167 17.61 1.00 6.02
N TRP A 168 17.30 0.90 7.32
CA TRP A 168 16.49 1.86 8.08
C TRP A 168 17.11 2.13 9.45
N TRP A 169 16.98 3.38 9.91
CA TRP A 169 17.48 3.86 11.20
C TRP A 169 16.65 5.04 11.70
N THR A 170 16.73 5.31 13.01
CA THR A 170 16.03 6.43 13.68
C THR A 170 16.95 7.62 13.99
N GLY A 171 18.26 7.42 13.87
CA GLY A 171 19.26 8.43 14.19
C GLY A 171 19.46 9.52 13.13
N THR A 172 20.46 10.37 13.35
CA THR A 172 20.77 11.53 12.49
C THR A 172 21.85 11.26 11.44
N GLU A 173 22.41 10.05 11.42
CA GLU A 173 23.43 9.61 10.48
C GLU A 173 22.99 9.81 9.03
N GLU A 174 23.95 10.14 8.16
CA GLU A 174 23.73 10.26 6.72
C GLU A 174 24.57 9.19 6.00
N PRO A 175 23.95 8.32 5.20
CA PRO A 175 24.67 7.27 4.49
C PRO A 175 25.52 7.86 3.36
N ASP A 176 26.80 7.48 3.33
CA ASP A 176 27.68 7.79 2.22
C ASP A 176 27.23 7.04 0.96
N ASN A 177 27.22 7.73 -0.18
CA ASN A 177 26.92 7.14 -1.51
C ASN A 177 25.55 6.43 -1.62
N ALA A 178 24.53 6.89 -0.90
CA ALA A 178 23.18 6.34 -1.07
C ALA A 178 22.65 6.53 -2.50
N ILE A 179 22.17 5.44 -3.10
CA ILE A 179 21.49 5.42 -4.40
C ILE A 179 20.13 6.10 -4.29
N GLN A 180 19.46 5.91 -3.15
CA GLN A 180 18.16 6.49 -2.82
C GLN A 180 18.11 6.74 -1.32
N THR A 181 17.50 7.85 -0.91
CA THR A 181 17.10 8.12 0.48
C THR A 181 15.59 8.16 0.60
N MET A 182 15.08 7.77 1.76
CA MET A 182 13.67 7.49 2.01
C MET A 182 13.31 7.92 3.43
N SER A 183 12.03 8.15 3.67
CA SER A 183 11.49 8.36 5.01
C SER A 183 10.17 7.61 5.14
N TRP A 184 9.93 7.06 6.33
CA TRP A 184 8.73 6.29 6.61
C TRP A 184 8.34 6.45 8.07
N VAL A 185 7.04 6.41 8.36
CA VAL A 185 6.53 6.46 9.72
C VAL A 185 5.77 5.18 9.99
N GLY A 186 6.14 4.47 11.05
CA GLY A 186 5.46 3.24 11.44
C GLY A 186 6.17 2.45 12.55
N GLY A 187 5.81 1.17 12.66
CA GLY A 187 6.38 0.23 13.61
C GLY A 187 7.78 -0.23 13.24
N SER A 188 7.96 -1.52 12.99
CA SER A 188 9.26 -2.08 12.58
C SER A 188 9.37 -2.13 11.05
N PRO A 189 10.49 -1.66 10.46
CA PRO A 189 10.76 -1.84 9.04
C PRO A 189 10.75 -3.30 8.59
N SER A 190 11.13 -4.23 9.47
CA SER A 190 11.19 -5.67 9.18
C SER A 190 9.82 -6.34 9.10
N THR A 191 8.75 -5.70 9.60
CA THR A 191 7.38 -6.25 9.60
C THR A 191 6.38 -5.39 8.83
N ALA A 192 6.80 -4.24 8.30
CA ALA A 192 5.92 -3.23 7.73
C ALA A 192 4.94 -3.78 6.68
N LEU A 193 5.42 -4.60 5.74
CA LEU A 193 4.57 -5.22 4.71
C LEU A 193 3.57 -6.21 5.31
N LEU A 194 4.03 -7.09 6.21
CA LEU A 194 3.20 -8.10 6.84
C LEU A 194 2.13 -7.49 7.73
N ASP A 195 2.49 -6.43 8.47
CA ASP A 195 1.56 -5.70 9.34
C ASP A 195 0.44 -5.06 8.50
N ALA A 196 0.79 -4.43 7.38
CA ALA A 196 -0.19 -3.83 6.46
C ALA A 196 -1.17 -4.87 5.88
N ILE A 197 -0.67 -6.05 5.47
CA ILE A 197 -1.50 -7.13 4.93
C ILE A 197 -2.37 -7.76 6.04
N SER A 198 -1.81 -7.94 7.24
CA SER A 198 -2.53 -8.50 8.39
C SER A 198 -3.65 -7.58 8.86
N GLU A 199 -3.39 -6.27 8.88
CA GLU A 199 -4.39 -5.24 9.18
C GLU A 199 -5.53 -5.24 8.17
N ALA A 200 -5.19 -5.32 6.87
CA ALA A 200 -6.16 -5.47 5.80
C ALA A 200 -7.06 -6.70 5.95
N SER A 201 -6.47 -7.86 6.32
CA SER A 201 -7.23 -9.09 6.57
C SER A 201 -8.25 -8.87 7.68
N ARG A 202 -7.83 -8.37 8.84
CA ARG A 202 -8.70 -8.13 10.00
C ARG A 202 -9.84 -7.15 9.70
N ALA A 203 -9.52 -6.06 8.99
CA ALA A 203 -10.53 -5.09 8.56
C ALA A 203 -11.55 -5.73 7.63
N SER A 204 -11.08 -6.47 6.61
CA SER A 204 -11.95 -7.13 5.65
C SER A 204 -12.86 -8.18 6.29
N ASP A 205 -12.35 -8.98 7.24
CA ASP A 205 -13.15 -9.97 7.98
C ASP A 205 -14.27 -9.29 8.76
N THR A 206 -13.96 -8.17 9.42
CA THR A 206 -14.95 -7.36 10.16
C THR A 206 -16.05 -6.85 9.23
N ILE A 207 -15.69 -6.37 8.03
CA ILE A 207 -16.65 -5.86 7.03
C ILE A 207 -17.50 -6.98 6.43
N LEU A 208 -16.90 -8.13 6.13
CA LEU A 208 -17.59 -9.26 5.53
C LEU A 208 -18.55 -9.93 6.53
N MET A 209 -18.14 -10.08 7.79
CA MET A 209 -18.97 -10.64 8.87
C MET A 209 -20.03 -9.65 9.35
N GLY A 210 -19.72 -8.35 9.35
CA GLY A 210 -20.57 -7.27 9.87
C GLY A 210 -21.80 -6.92 9.02
N SER A 211 -22.06 -7.64 7.91
CA SER A 211 -23.17 -7.37 6.98
C SER A 211 -23.12 -5.94 6.41
N MET A 212 -22.33 -5.73 5.34
CA MET A 212 -22.63 -4.60 4.45
C MET A 212 -24.09 -4.72 3.98
N PRO A 213 -24.90 -3.65 4.07
CA PRO A 213 -26.29 -3.71 3.61
C PRO A 213 -26.29 -4.14 2.13
N ALA A 214 -27.14 -5.13 1.84
CA ALA A 214 -27.34 -5.66 0.51
C ALA A 214 -27.92 -4.61 -0.44
#